data_AF-A0A0F9M0K7-F1
#
_entry.id   AF-A0A0F9M0K7-F1
#
_cell.length_a   1.000
_cell.length_b   1.000
_cell.length_c   1.000
_cell.angle_alpha   90.00
_cell.angle_beta   90.00
_cell.angle_gamma   90.00
#
_symmetry.space_group_name_H-M   'P 1'
#
loop_
_entity.id
_entity.type
_entity.pdbx_description
1 polymer ?
#
loop_
_entity_poly.entity_id
_entity_poly.type
_entity_poly.pdbx_seq_one_letter_code
_entity_poly.pdbx_strand_id
1 'polypeptide(L)'
;MIEINGKEFKINLDIRWGTQKLMRKIQGDMENPKNDKYMEYIMKDLLIPSPSTREMMEFRRSDIENIFTIFGEEVENKDKDFKKKRSI
;
A
#
# COMPACT_ATOMS: atom_id res chain seq x y z
N MET A 1 9.25 -7.52 -2.90
CA MET A 1 9.47 -7.15 -1.49
C MET A 1 10.02 -5.74 -1.46
N ILE A 2 9.80 -5.00 -0.38
CA ILE A 2 10.27 -3.62 -0.20
C ILE A 2 11.07 -3.56 1.09
N GLU A 3 12.24 -2.94 1.07
CA GLU A 3 13.03 -2.65 2.27
C GLU A 3 12.81 -1.20 2.69
N ILE A 4 12.42 -0.97 3.95
CA ILE A 4 12.28 0.37 4.54
C ILE A 4 13.00 0.34 5.89
N ASN A 5 13.93 1.27 6.09
CA ASN A 5 14.71 1.41 7.31
C ASN A 5 15.36 0.08 7.77
N GLY A 6 15.88 -0.71 6.83
CA GLY A 6 16.54 -2.00 7.11
C GLY A 6 15.59 -3.16 7.41
N LYS A 7 14.28 -2.98 7.23
CA LYS A 7 13.26 -4.01 7.43
C LYS A 7 12.57 -4.36 6.12
N GLU A 8 12.46 -5.65 5.84
CA GLU A 8 11.75 -6.14 4.68
C GLU A 8 10.25 -6.26 4.92
N PHE A 9 9.49 -5.78 3.96
CA PHE A 9 8.03 -5.86 3.91
C PHE A 9 7.59 -6.48 2.57
N LYS A 10 6.56 -7.31 2.65
CA LYS A 10 5.80 -7.81 1.52
C LYS A 10 4.53 -6.99 1.34
N ILE A 11 4.17 -6.73 0.09
CA ILE A 11 2.90 -6.09 -0.25
C ILE A 11 1.77 -7.12 -0.14
N ASN A 12 0.81 -6.82 0.70
CA ASN A 12 -0.45 -7.53 0.78
C ASN A 12 -1.37 -7.03 -0.34
N LEU A 13 -1.71 -7.93 -1.26
CA LEU A 13 -2.65 -7.63 -2.34
C LEU A 13 -4.09 -7.96 -1.97
N ASP A 14 -4.30 -8.67 -0.86
CA ASP A 14 -5.59 -9.01 -0.30
C ASP A 14 -5.94 -8.05 0.86
N ILE A 15 -6.08 -6.77 0.49
CA ILE A 15 -6.45 -5.72 1.45
C ILE A 15 -7.97 -5.63 1.59
N ARG A 16 -8.42 -5.29 2.80
CA ARG A 16 -9.84 -5.18 3.12
C ARG A 16 -10.51 -4.08 2.29
N TRP A 17 -11.79 -4.26 1.98
CA TRP A 17 -12.58 -3.27 1.25
C TRP A 17 -12.56 -1.87 1.90
N GLY A 18 -12.56 -1.83 3.24
CA GLY A 18 -12.43 -0.57 3.99
C GLY A 18 -11.13 0.17 3.68
N THR A 19 -10.01 -0.55 3.60
CA THR A 19 -8.69 -0.03 3.21
C THR A 19 -8.71 0.53 1.80
N GLN A 20 -9.28 -0.22 0.83
CA GLN A 20 -9.43 0.25 -0.55
C GLN A 20 -10.27 1.54 -0.65
N LYS A 21 -11.29 1.68 0.19
CA LYS A 21 -12.13 2.88 0.25
C LYS A 21 -11.33 4.07 0.80
N LEU A 22 -10.52 3.86 1.83
CA LEU A 22 -9.65 4.89 2.38
C LEU A 22 -8.59 5.32 1.37
N MET A 23 -7.96 4.37 0.66
CA MET A 23 -6.97 4.68 -0.38
C MET A 23 -7.56 5.60 -1.45
N ARG A 24 -8.75 5.27 -1.97
CA ARG A 24 -9.46 6.12 -2.94
C ARG A 24 -9.83 7.49 -2.39
N LYS A 25 -10.17 7.59 -1.10
CA LYS A 25 -10.55 8.86 -0.47
C LYS A 25 -9.39 9.84 -0.39
N ILE A 26 -8.18 9.35 -0.17
CA ILE A 26 -6.99 10.18 -0.02
C ILE A 26 -6.16 10.26 -1.31
N GLN A 27 -6.59 9.56 -2.37
CA GLN A 27 -5.92 9.55 -3.66
C GLN A 27 -5.95 10.98 -4.24
N GLY A 28 -4.78 11.60 -4.38
CA GLY A 28 -4.64 13.00 -4.80
C GLY A 28 -4.60 14.03 -3.65
N ASP A 29 -4.75 13.59 -2.39
CA ASP A 29 -4.66 14.43 -1.18
C ASP A 29 -3.76 13.78 -0.12
N MET A 30 -2.73 13.06 -0.55
CA MET A 30 -1.77 12.38 0.35
C MET A 30 -0.91 13.37 1.15
N GLU A 31 -0.90 14.66 0.77
CA GLU A 31 -0.14 15.71 1.47
C GLU A 31 -0.88 16.28 2.68
N ASN A 32 -2.18 16.00 2.81
CA ASN A 32 -3.00 16.56 3.86
C ASN A 32 -2.80 15.82 5.19
N PRO A 33 -2.29 16.47 6.25
CA PRO A 33 -2.02 15.81 7.54
C PRO A 33 -3.27 15.21 8.19
N LYS A 34 -4.47 15.67 7.79
CA LYS A 34 -5.73 15.07 8.25
C LYS A 34 -5.88 13.61 7.82
N ASN A 35 -5.11 13.17 6.82
CA ASN A 35 -5.12 11.83 6.28
C ASN A 35 -4.09 10.90 6.92
N ASP A 36 -3.23 11.37 7.83
CA ASP A 36 -2.20 10.57 8.50
C ASP A 36 -2.76 9.31 9.18
N LYS A 37 -3.91 9.46 9.87
CA LYS A 37 -4.61 8.33 10.50
C LYS A 37 -5.10 7.29 9.49
N TYR A 38 -5.53 7.74 8.31
CA TYR A 38 -5.91 6.82 7.24
C TYR A 38 -4.67 6.13 6.67
N MET A 39 -3.53 6.82 6.61
CA MET A 39 -2.27 6.23 6.18
C MET A 39 -1.73 5.17 7.10
N GLU A 40 -1.81 5.39 8.40
CA GLU A 40 -1.45 4.37 9.37
C GLU A 40 -2.30 3.10 9.18
N TYR A 41 -3.61 3.27 9.01
CA TYR A 41 -4.51 2.13 8.81
C TYR A 41 -4.22 1.38 7.50
N ILE A 42 -3.98 2.13 6.42
CA ILE A 42 -3.71 1.56 5.11
C ILE A 42 -2.40 0.78 5.13
N MET A 43 -1.32 1.34 5.65
CA MET A 43 -0.01 0.68 5.67
C MET A 43 -0.01 -0.57 6.55
N LYS A 44 -0.74 -0.57 7.66
CA LYS A 44 -0.93 -1.76 8.51
C LYS A 44 -1.60 -2.92 7.79
N ASP A 45 -2.50 -2.62 6.85
CA ASP A 45 -3.20 -3.65 6.05
C ASP A 45 -2.39 -4.05 4.81
N LEU A 46 -1.63 -3.11 4.25
CA LEU A 46 -0.91 -3.24 2.99
C LEU A 46 0.45 -3.91 3.14
N LEU A 47 1.08 -3.86 4.31
CA LEU A 47 2.43 -4.39 4.53
C LEU A 47 2.41 -5.61 5.45
N ILE A 48 3.20 -6.62 5.08
CA ILE A 48 3.41 -7.85 5.86
C ILE A 48 4.92 -8.02 6.11
N PRO A 49 5.38 -8.06 7.37
CA PRO A 49 4.59 -7.91 8.59
C PRO A 49 4.00 -6.50 8.72
N SER A 50 2.88 -6.37 9.45
CA SER A 50 2.28 -5.05 9.70
C SER A 50 3.27 -4.16 10.44
N PRO A 51 3.53 -2.93 9.97
CA PRO A 51 4.37 -1.97 10.69
C PRO A 51 3.70 -1.55 12.00
N SER A 52 4.55 -1.32 13.00
CA SER A 52 4.17 -0.67 14.26
C SER A 52 3.99 0.83 14.06
N THR A 53 3.29 1.49 14.99
CA THR A 53 3.09 2.95 14.95
C THR A 53 4.42 3.72 14.97
N ARG A 54 5.44 3.21 15.67
CA ARG A 54 6.78 3.82 15.66
C ARG A 54 7.44 3.73 14.29
N GLU A 55 7.43 2.54 13.68
CA GLU A 55 7.99 2.35 12.32
C GLU A 55 7.28 3.25 11.31
N MET A 56 5.95 3.39 11.44
CA MET A 56 5.15 4.28 10.59
C MET A 56 5.56 5.76 10.70
N MET A 57 5.97 6.23 11.89
CA MET A 57 6.47 7.61 12.06
C MET A 57 7.85 7.82 11.44
N GLU A 58 8.62 6.74 11.26
CA GLU A 58 9.94 6.75 10.66
C GLU A 58 9.87 6.57 9.13
N PHE A 59 8.70 6.29 8.56
CA PHE A 59 8.51 6.21 7.12
C PHE A 59 8.60 7.61 6.52
N ARG A 60 9.47 7.76 5.53
CA ARG A 60 9.52 8.99 4.74
C ARG A 60 8.40 8.94 3.71
N ARG A 61 8.00 10.11 3.26
CA ARG A 61 7.01 10.26 2.21
C ARG A 61 7.37 9.49 0.93
N SER A 62 8.64 9.49 0.54
CA SER A 62 9.14 8.71 -0.60
C SER A 62 8.91 7.21 -0.44
N ASP A 63 8.98 6.70 0.79
CA ASP A 63 8.77 5.28 1.07
C ASP A 63 7.30 4.92 0.88
N ILE A 64 6.38 5.80 1.30
CA ILE A 64 4.92 5.66 1.08
C ILE A 64 4.59 5.69 -0.42
N GLU A 65 5.12 6.66 -1.16
CA GLU A 65 4.93 6.77 -2.62
C GLU A 65 5.43 5.51 -3.35
N ASN A 66 6.58 4.99 -2.95
CA ASN A 66 7.13 3.74 -3.48
C ASN A 66 6.22 2.53 -3.19
N ILE A 67 5.72 2.41 -1.95
CA ILE A 67 4.77 1.35 -1.57
C ILE A 67 3.51 1.39 -2.45
N PHE A 68 2.92 2.58 -2.64
CA PHE A 68 1.73 2.74 -3.48
C PHE A 68 1.99 2.42 -4.94
N THR A 69 3.16 2.78 -5.45
CA THR A 69 3.58 2.50 -6.82
C THR A 69 3.67 0.99 -7.04
N ILE A 70 4.39 0.28 -6.17
CA ILE A 70 4.55 -1.17 -6.25
C ILE A 70 3.21 -1.89 -6.07
N PHE A 71 2.35 -1.43 -5.15
CA PHE A 71 0.99 -1.97 -5.03
C PHE A 71 0.19 -1.82 -6.32
N GLY A 72 0.24 -0.65 -6.96
CA GLY A 72 -0.44 -0.39 -8.24
C GLY A 72 0.05 -1.32 -9.35
N GLU A 73 1.36 -1.48 -9.50
CA GLU A 73 1.97 -2.38 -10.49
C GLU A 73 1.57 -3.84 -10.28
N GLU A 74 1.59 -4.31 -9.03
CA GLU A 74 1.21 -5.69 -8.68
C GLU A 74 -0.28 -5.96 -8.94
N VAL A 75 -1.16 -4.99 -8.68
CA VAL A 75 -2.59 -5.09 -9.02
C VAL A 75 -2.79 -5.15 -10.53
N GLU A 76 -2.10 -4.29 -11.30
CA GLU A 76 -2.20 -4.28 -12.76
C GLU A 76 -1.68 -5.58 -13.38
N ASN A 77 -0.58 -6.13 -12.85
CA ASN A 77 -0.03 -7.41 -13.30
C ASN A 77 -0.98 -8.58 -13.02
N LYS A 78 -1.63 -8.61 -11.85
CA LYS A 78 -2.68 -9.59 -11.55
C LYS A 78 -3.86 -9.52 -12.51
N ASP A 79 -4.29 -8.31 -12.87
CA ASP A 79 -5.38 -8.11 -13.82
C ASP A 79 -5.00 -8.57 -15.23
N LYS A 80 -3.75 -8.34 -15.66
CA LYS A 80 -3.21 -8.84 -16.94
C LYS A 80 -3.18 -10.37 -16.97
N ASP A 81 -2.71 -11.00 -15.91
CA ASP A 81 -2.71 -12.47 -15.79
C ASP A 81 -4.12 -13.06 -15.80
N PHE A 82 -5.07 -12.38 -15.15
CA PHE A 82 -6.47 -12.80 -15.14
C PHE A 82 -7.12 -12.68 -16.52
N LYS A 83 -6.86 -11.59 -17.26
CA LYS A 83 -7.31 -11.42 -18.65
C LYS A 83 -6.71 -12.49 -19.56
N LYS A 84 -5.42 -12.80 -19.41
CA LYS A 84 -4.74 -13.82 -20.22
C LYS A 84 -5.30 -15.23 -20.00
N LYS A 85 -5.70 -15.58 -18.77
CA LYS A 85 -6.34 -16.87 -18.45
C LYS A 85 -7.78 -17.02 -18.96
N ARG A 86 -8.50 -15.92 -19.19
CA ARG A 86 -9.89 -15.94 -19.71
C ARG A 86 -9.97 -16.02 -21.24
N SER A 87 -8.87 -15.80 -21.94
CA SER A 87 -8.79 -15.89 -23.40
C SER A 87 -8.34 -17.28 -23.90
N ILE A 88 -8.39 -18.30 -23.04
CA ILE A 88 -8.07 -19.71 -23.36
C ILE A 88 -9.35 -20.53 -23.24
#